data_AF-A0A7V6MIF8-F1
#
_entry.id   AF-A0A7V6MIF8-F1
#
_cell.length_a   1.000
_cell.length_b   1.000
_cell.length_c   1.000
_cell.angle_alpha   90.00
_cell.angle_beta   90.00
_cell.angle_gamma   90.00
#
_symmetry.space_group_name_H-M   'P 1'
#
loop_
_entity.id
_entity.type
_entity.pdbx_description
1 polymer ?
#
loop_
_entity_poly.entity_id
_entity_poly.type
_entity_poly.pdbx_seq_one_letter_code
_entity_poly.pdbx_strand_id
1 'polypeptide(L)'
;MSKKLDLVLGILFAVATVIFIMVFLTNDDFFSWAFERHHNVLSWYIRPLFIIPIVIFAFKKSLTGIFASIFALFTSMFWFPAPAKSSPQVLSFLAYE
;
A
#
# COMPACT_ATOMS: atom_id res chain seq x y z
N MET A 1 14.66 11.56 15.98
CA MET A 1 14.30 12.50 14.90
C MET A 1 13.75 13.77 15.52
N SER A 2 14.07 14.96 14.97
CA SER A 2 13.49 16.20 15.49
C SER A 2 11.99 16.27 15.15
N LYS A 3 11.19 16.96 15.97
CA LYS A 3 9.74 17.09 15.73
C LYS A 3 9.43 17.74 14.37
N LYS A 4 10.25 18.71 13.96
CA LYS A 4 10.14 19.35 12.64
C LYS A 4 10.38 18.35 11.51
N LEU A 5 11.43 17.52 11.62
CA LEU A 5 11.73 16.50 10.61
C LEU A 5 10.67 15.40 10.56
N ASP A 6 10.14 14.97 11.71
CA ASP A 6 9.02 14.00 11.79
C ASP A 6 7.77 14.53 11.08
N LEU A 7 7.44 15.81 11.30
CA LEU A 7 6.31 16.42 10.62
C LEU A 7 6.53 16.53 9.10
N VAL A 8 7.69 17.02 8.67
CA VAL A 8 7.99 17.21 7.24
C VAL A 8 7.96 15.88 6.49
N LEU A 9 8.60 14.84 7.02
CA LEU A 9 8.61 13.52 6.40
C LEU A 9 7.23 12.84 6.47
N GLY A 10 6.49 13.03 7.56
CA GLY A 10 5.09 12.57 7.66
C GLY A 10 4.21 13.20 6.57
N ILE A 11 4.28 14.51 6.37
CA ILE A 11 3.56 15.22 5.31
C ILE A 11 3.99 14.71 3.93
N LEU A 12 5.29 14.50 3.71
CA LEU A 12 5.81 13.96 2.45
C LEU A 12 5.15 12.61 2.10
N PHE A 13 5.11 11.65 3.04
CA PHE A 13 4.47 10.36 2.81
C PHE A 13 2.95 10.47 2.65
N ALA A 14 2.29 11.37 3.40
CA ALA A 14 0.86 11.62 3.24
C ALA A 14 0.53 12.14 1.84
N VAL A 15 1.26 13.15 1.36
CA VAL A 15 1.10 13.71 0.01
C VAL A 15 1.43 12.66 -1.05
N ALA A 16 2.51 11.90 -0.88
CA ALA A 16 2.85 10.80 -1.78
C ALA A 16 1.73 9.74 -1.86
N THR A 17 1.08 9.43 -0.73
CA THR A 17 -0.07 8.52 -0.69
C THR A 17 -1.25 9.08 -1.48
N VAL A 18 -1.57 10.36 -1.32
CA VAL A 18 -2.65 11.01 -2.07
C VAL A 18 -2.35 11.02 -3.58
N ILE A 19 -1.14 11.39 -3.98
CA ILE A 19 -0.71 11.38 -5.38
C ILE A 19 -0.79 9.96 -5.94
N PHE A 20 -0.30 8.97 -5.19
CA PHE A 20 -0.36 7.57 -5.57
C PHE A 20 -1.82 7.12 -5.82
N ILE A 21 -2.74 7.42 -4.91
CA ILE A 21 -4.16 7.09 -5.06
C ILE A 21 -4.76 7.80 -6.28
N MET A 22 -4.45 9.07 -6.51
CA MET A 22 -4.92 9.78 -7.71
C MET A 22 -4.44 9.08 -8.98
N VAL A 23 -3.14 8.81 -9.10
CA VAL A 23 -2.57 8.11 -10.26
C VAL A 23 -3.21 6.73 -10.43
N PHE A 24 -3.38 5.98 -9.34
CA PHE A 24 -4.03 4.67 -9.35
C PHE A 24 -5.47 4.71 -9.88
N LEU A 25 -6.24 5.75 -9.56
CA LEU A 25 -7.64 5.86 -9.96
C LEU A 25 -7.86 6.56 -11.31
N THR A 26 -6.88 7.32 -11.81
CA THR A 26 -7.04 8.10 -13.06
C THR A 26 -6.17 7.65 -14.22
N ASN A 27 -5.29 6.67 -14.03
CA ASN A 27 -4.43 6.13 -15.07
C ASN A 27 -4.73 4.64 -15.28
N ASP A 28 -5.46 4.33 -16.35
CA ASP A 28 -5.94 2.98 -16.66
C ASP A 28 -4.79 1.98 -16.87
N ASP A 29 -3.68 2.41 -17.49
CA ASP A 29 -2.51 1.56 -17.72
C ASP A 29 -1.84 1.18 -16.40
N PHE A 30 -1.68 2.15 -15.49
CA PHE A 30 -1.10 1.92 -14.18
C PHE A 30 -2.03 1.09 -13.30
N PHE A 31 -3.34 1.37 -13.32
CA PHE A 31 -4.34 0.57 -12.63
C PHE A 31 -4.28 -0.89 -13.07
N SER A 32 -4.32 -1.15 -14.39
CA SER A 32 -4.30 -2.51 -14.96
C SER A 32 -3.01 -3.24 -14.58
N TRP A 33 -1.87 -2.57 -14.72
CA TRP A 33 -0.55 -3.12 -14.35
C TRP A 33 -0.44 -3.49 -12.86
N ALA A 34 -1.01 -2.66 -11.99
CA ALA A 34 -1.02 -2.89 -10.55
C ALA A 34 -2.03 -3.98 -10.16
N PHE A 35 -3.20 -4.02 -10.82
CA PHE A 35 -4.26 -5.01 -10.58
C PHE A 35 -3.81 -6.43 -10.97
N GLU A 36 -3.11 -6.60 -12.09
CA GLU A 36 -2.52 -7.89 -12.46
C GLU A 36 -1.55 -8.44 -11.39
N ARG A 37 -0.83 -7.54 -10.72
CA ARG A 37 0.09 -7.89 -9.61
C ARG A 37 -0.64 -8.12 -8.30
N HIS A 38 -1.77 -7.45 -8.09
CA HIS A 38 -2.65 -7.66 -6.94
C HIS A 38 -3.17 -9.10 -6.86
N HIS A 39 -3.25 -9.82 -7.98
CA HIS A 39 -3.59 -11.24 -8.00
C HIS A 39 -2.60 -12.12 -7.21
N ASN A 40 -1.40 -11.60 -6.91
CA ASN A 40 -0.44 -12.29 -6.07
C ASN A 40 -0.86 -12.22 -4.58
N VAL A 41 -1.32 -13.36 -4.05
CA VAL A 41 -1.84 -13.49 -2.68
C VAL A 41 -0.80 -13.11 -1.60
N LEU A 42 0.50 -13.13 -1.91
CA LEU A 42 1.52 -12.62 -0.97
C LEU A 42 1.27 -11.15 -0.62
N SER A 43 0.81 -10.33 -1.58
CA SER A 43 0.42 -8.95 -1.31
C SER A 43 -0.73 -8.90 -0.29
N TRP A 44 -1.66 -9.86 -0.33
CA TRP A 44 -2.81 -9.91 0.57
C TRP A 44 -2.41 -10.25 2.00
N TYR A 45 -1.43 -11.14 2.16
CA TYR A 45 -0.93 -11.50 3.48
C TYR A 45 -0.12 -10.38 4.13
N ILE A 46 0.67 -9.62 3.36
CA ILE A 46 1.47 -8.54 3.95
C ILE A 46 0.66 -7.30 4.29
N ARG A 47 -0.46 -7.03 3.60
CA ARG A 47 -1.32 -5.86 3.84
C ARG A 47 -1.76 -5.75 5.32
N PRO A 48 -2.41 -6.77 5.93
CA PRO A 48 -2.77 -6.72 7.35
C PRO A 48 -1.57 -6.53 8.29
N LEU A 49 -0.38 -7.01 7.91
CA LEU A 49 0.82 -6.86 8.75
C LEU A 49 1.24 -5.40 8.90
N PHE A 50 0.91 -4.51 7.94
CA PHE A 50 1.19 -3.07 8.07
C PHE A 50 0.34 -2.37 9.14
N ILE A 51 -0.74 -2.98 9.64
CA ILE A 51 -1.48 -2.45 10.79
C ILE A 51 -0.57 -2.40 12.02
N ILE A 52 0.32 -3.39 12.19
CA ILE A 52 1.24 -3.48 13.34
C ILE A 52 2.17 -2.25 13.41
N PRO A 53 2.97 -1.91 12.39
CA PRO A 53 3.81 -0.73 12.44
C PRO A 53 2.99 0.57 12.52
N ILE A 54 1.81 0.67 11.90
CA ILE A 54 0.92 1.83 12.05
C ILE A 54 0.58 2.06 13.54
N VAL A 55 0.14 1.00 14.24
CA VAL A 55 -0.21 1.08 15.66
C VAL A 55 1.02 1.38 16.53
N ILE A 56 2.16 0.75 16.26
CA ILE A 56 3.41 0.99 17.01
C ILE A 56 3.86 2.45 16.86
N PHE A 57 3.82 3.01 15.64
CA PHE A 57 4.23 4.39 15.41
C PHE A 57 3.19 5.40 15.90
N ALA A 58 1.90 5.05 15.92
CA ALA A 58 0.85 5.82 16.58
C ALA A 58 1.10 5.90 18.10
N PHE A 59 1.41 4.76 18.74
CA PHE A 59 1.78 4.72 20.16
C PHE A 59 3.02 5.58 20.45
N LYS A 60 4.02 5.54 19.56
CA LYS A 60 5.23 6.36 19.65
C LYS A 60 5.04 7.83 19.22
N LYS A 61 3.85 8.23 18.77
CA LYS A 61 3.52 9.57 18.25
C LYS A 61 4.47 10.04 17.14
N SER A 62 4.88 9.16 16.24
CA SER A 62 5.71 9.51 15.07
C SER A 62 4.86 9.59 13.80
N LEU A 63 4.70 10.80 13.26
CA LEU A 63 3.94 11.02 12.04
C LEU A 63 4.60 10.35 10.83
N THR A 64 5.93 10.44 10.73
CA THR A 64 6.67 9.75 9.66
C THR A 64 6.39 8.26 9.68
N GLY A 65 6.50 7.62 10.84
CA GLY A 65 6.29 6.19 10.96
C GLY A 65 4.87 5.76 10.58
N ILE A 66 3.86 6.53 11.00
CA ILE A 66 2.45 6.28 10.65
C ILE A 66 2.26 6.40 9.13
N PHE A 67 2.61 7.54 8.54
CA PHE A 67 2.33 7.80 7.12
C PHE A 67 3.21 6.97 6.19
N ALA A 68 4.46 6.67 6.55
CA ALA A 68 5.29 5.75 5.79
C ALA A 68 4.70 4.34 5.78
N SER A 69 4.12 3.89 6.91
CA SER A 69 3.47 2.58 6.98
C SER A 69 2.17 2.52 6.19
N ILE A 70 1.38 3.60 6.18
CA ILE A 70 0.19 3.73 5.33
C ILE A 70 0.58 3.74 3.85
N PHE A 71 1.62 4.50 3.47
CA PHE A 71 2.12 4.52 2.11
C PHE A 71 2.61 3.13 1.66
N ALA A 72 3.33 2.42 2.54
CA ALA A 72 3.75 1.05 2.29
C ALA A 72 2.55 0.09 2.13
N LEU A 73 1.51 0.22 2.96
CA LEU A 73 0.27 -0.55 2.84
C LEU A 73 -0.36 -0.41 1.45
N PHE A 74 -0.53 0.83 0.96
CA PHE A 74 -1.13 1.06 -0.37
C PHE A 74 -0.24 0.56 -1.50
N THR A 75 1.06 0.83 -1.45
CA THR A 75 1.99 0.41 -2.51
C THR A 75 2.24 -1.10 -2.52
N SER A 76 2.01 -1.80 -1.40
CA SER A 76 2.23 -3.25 -1.27
C SER A 76 1.41 -4.10 -2.26
N MET A 77 0.35 -3.53 -2.84
CA MET A 77 -0.49 -4.14 -3.87
C MET A 77 0.32 -4.67 -5.07
N PHE A 78 1.42 -4.02 -5.44
CA PHE A 78 2.19 -4.35 -6.64
C PHE A 78 3.68 -4.62 -6.35
N TRP A 79 4.04 -4.89 -5.09
CA TRP A 79 5.43 -5.25 -4.72
C TRP A 79 5.87 -6.61 -5.27
N PHE A 80 4.92 -7.49 -5.56
CA PHE A 80 5.16 -8.82 -6.09
C PHE A 80 4.84 -8.88 -7.59
N PRO A 81 5.50 -9.75 -8.36
CA PRO A 81 5.20 -9.92 -9.78
C PRO A 81 3.80 -10.54 -9.96
N ALA A 82 3.21 -10.28 -11.13
CA ALA A 82 1.99 -10.93 -11.55
C ALA A 82 2.19 -12.46 -11.53
N PRO A 83 1.26 -13.23 -10.93
CA PRO A 83 1.43 -14.67 -10.80
C PRO A 83 1.33 -15.34 -12.19
N ALA A 84 2.21 -16.30 -12.45
CA ALA A 84 2.16 -17.08 -13.71
C ALA A 84 0.89 -17.96 -13.80
N LYS A 85 0.31 -18.33 -12.65
CA LYS A 85 -0.96 -19.04 -12.52
C LYS A 85 -1.68 -18.56 -11.25
N SER A 86 -2.94 -18.16 -11.39
CA SER A 86 -3.83 -17.88 -10.25
C SER A 86 -4.71 -19.09 -9.97
N SER A 87 -4.98 -19.40 -8.70
CA SER A 87 -5.92 -20.46 -8.36
C SER A 87 -7.36 -20.05 -8.72
N PRO A 88 -8.26 -21.00 -9.03
CA PRO A 88 -9.66 -20.69 -9.30
C PRO A 88 -10.35 -19.90 -8.19
N GLN A 89 -9.95 -20.14 -6.93
CA GLN A 89 -10.47 -19.42 -5.76
C GLN A 89 -10.08 -17.95 -5.78
N VAL A 90 -8.82 -17.64 -6.13
CA VAL A 90 -8.35 -16.24 -6.25
C VAL A 90 -9.10 -15.53 -7.37
N LEU A 91 -9.27 -16.18 -8.52
CA LEU A 91 -10.04 -15.63 -9.64
C LEU A 91 -11.52 -15.39 -9.28
N SER A 92 -12.15 -16.31 -8.54
CA SER A 92 -13.53 -16.13 -8.10
C SER A 92 -13.70 -14.95 -7.14
N PHE A 93 -12.70 -14.67 -6.30
CA PHE A 93 -12.72 -13.53 -5.40
C PHE A 93 -12.54 -12.21 -6.16
N LEU A 94 -11.54 -12.16 -7.04
CA LEU A 94 -11.24 -11.00 -7.87
C LEU A 94 -12.37 -10.62 -8.82
N ALA A 95 -13.24 -11.57 -9.22
CA ALA A 95 -14.39 -11.28 -10.08
C ALA A 95 -15.46 -10.39 -9.41
N TYR A 96 -15.39 -10.20 -8.09
CA TYR A 96 -16.27 -9.29 -7.34
C TYR A 96 -15.66 -7.91 -7.09
N GLU A 97 -14.38 -7.70 -7.42
CA GLU A 97 -13.67 -6.42 -7.26
C GLU A 97 -13.76 -5.57 -8.53
#